data_AF-A0A840YBS5-F1
#
_entry.id   AF-A0A840YBS5-F1
#
_cell.length_a   1.000
_cell.length_b   1.000
_cell.length_c   1.000
_cell.angle_alpha   90.00
_cell.angle_beta   90.00
_cell.angle_gamma   90.00
#
_symmetry.space_group_name_H-M   'P 1'
#
loop_
_entity.id
_entity.type
_entity.pdbx_description
1 polymer ?
#
loop_
_entity_poly.entity_id
_entity_poly.type
_entity_poly.pdbx_seq_one_letter_code
_entity_poly.pdbx_strand_id
1 'polypeptide(L)' 'MIDAMQARLDRWPDAMRVRRRTVEHVFGTLKDWMGRSHLKTRRLGNVATEASLHILAYNIKRAIALLDVPGLIAAMQG' A
#
# COMPACT_ATOMS: atom_id res chain seq x y z
N MET A 1 18.15 -9.79 -12.19
CA MET A 1 16.97 -9.36 -11.40
C MET A 1 15.84 -10.37 -11.46
N ILE A 2 15.51 -10.90 -12.65
CA ILE A 2 14.47 -11.93 -12.81
C ILE A 2 14.86 -13.24 -12.11
N ASP A 3 16.11 -13.70 -12.22
CA ASP A 3 16.53 -14.95 -11.57
C ASP A 3 16.45 -14.90 -10.04
N ALA A 4 16.78 -13.75 -9.45
CA ALA A 4 16.66 -13.53 -8.01
C ALA A 4 15.19 -13.47 -7.56
N MET A 5 14.29 -12.93 -8.39
CA MET A 5 12.85 -12.93 -8.13
C MET A 5 12.29 -14.36 -8.25
N GLN A 6 12.72 -15.11 -9.27
CA GLN A 6 12.32 -16.48 -9.50
C GLN A 6 12.75 -17.38 -8.33
N ALA A 7 14.01 -17.30 -7.91
CA ALA A 7 14.51 -18.04 -6.75
C ALA A 7 13.77 -17.73 -5.44
N ARG A 8 13.19 -16.53 -5.29
CA ARG A 8 12.35 -16.17 -4.13
C ARG A 8 10.95 -16.78 -4.22
N LEU A 9 10.38 -16.83 -5.42
CA LEU A 9 9.09 -17.47 -5.67
C LEU A 9 9.18 -18.99 -5.52
N ASP A 10 10.27 -19.60 -6.00
CA ASP A 10 10.51 -21.04 -5.86
C ASP A 10 10.65 -21.46 -4.39
N ARG A 11 11.24 -20.60 -3.54
CA ARG A 11 11.36 -20.83 -2.09
C ARG A 11 10.06 -20.61 -1.33
N TRP A 12 9.10 -19.88 -1.91
CA TRP A 12 7.79 -19.65 -1.29
C TRP A 12 6.67 -19.69 -2.35
N PRO A 13 6.25 -20.90 -2.77
CA PRO A 13 5.31 -21.09 -3.88
C PRO A 13 3.96 -20.38 -3.66
N ASP A 14 3.55 -20.22 -2.40
CA ASP A 14 2.33 -19.55 -2.01
C ASP A 14 2.40 -18.02 -2.03
N ALA A 15 3.57 -17.42 -2.24
CA ALA A 15 3.78 -15.97 -2.15
C ALA A 15 2.81 -15.17 -3.02
N MET A 16 2.54 -15.62 -4.25
CA MET A 16 1.61 -14.95 -5.15
C MET A 16 0.15 -15.05 -4.68
N ARG A 17 -0.25 -16.18 -4.09
CA ARG A 17 -1.58 -16.38 -3.52
C ARG A 17 -1.80 -15.49 -2.30
N VAL A 18 -0.79 -15.37 -1.44
CA VAL A 18 -0.81 -14.46 -0.28
C VAL A 18 -0.89 -13.02 -0.75
N ARG A 19 -0.03 -12.60 -1.68
CA ARG A 19 -0.04 -11.24 -2.26
C ARG A 19 -1.41 -10.85 -2.82
N ARG A 20 -2.05 -11.75 -3.57
CA ARG A 20 -3.39 -11.53 -4.11
C ARG A 20 -4.43 -11.27 -3.03
N ARG A 21 -4.37 -12.00 -1.92
CA ARG A 21 -5.32 -11.87 -0.81
C ARG A 21 -5.04 -10.64 0.06
N THR A 22 -3.78 -10.29 0.28
CA THR A 22 -3.40 -9.27 1.27
C THR A 22 -3.20 -7.88 0.68
N VAL A 23 -2.74 -7.81 -0.57
CA VAL A 23 -2.16 -6.58 -1.13
C VAL A 23 -2.91 -6.12 -2.39
N GLU A 24 -3.34 -7.02 -3.28
CA GLU A 24 -3.99 -6.62 -4.54
C GLU A 24 -5.30 -5.85 -4.31
N HIS A 25 -6.12 -6.26 -3.34
CA HIS A 25 -7.36 -5.56 -3.03
C HIS A 25 -7.09 -4.13 -2.51
N VAL A 26 -6.11 -3.98 -1.61
CA VAL A 26 -5.67 -2.69 -1.08
C VAL A 26 -5.22 -1.74 -2.20
N PHE A 27 -4.40 -2.24 -3.13
CA PHE A 27 -3.98 -1.47 -4.29
C PHE A 27 -5.13 -1.11 -5.22
N GLY A 28 -6.12 -1.99 -5.36
CA GLY A 28 -7.36 -1.71 -6.10
C GLY A 28 -8.12 -0.54 -5.51
N THR A 29 -8.39 -0.57 -4.20
CA THR A 29 -9.07 0.52 -3.49
C THR A 29 -8.28 1.83 -3.59
N LEU A 30 -6.97 1.78 -3.38
CA LEU A 30 -6.11 2.97 -3.43
C LEU A 30 -6.13 3.60 -4.84
N LYS A 31 -6.06 2.80 -5.90
CA LYS A 31 -6.15 3.29 -7.28
C LYS A 31 -7.52 3.88 -7.61
N ASP A 32 -8.59 3.21 -7.21
CA ASP A 32 -9.95 3.73 -7.37
C ASP A 32 -10.11 5.10 -6.71
N TRP A 33 -9.58 5.25 -5.49
CA TRP A 33 -9.58 6.50 -4.74
C TRP A 33 -8.75 7.62 -5.36
N MET A 34 -7.62 7.30 -5.99
CA MET A 34 -6.81 8.28 -6.73
C MET A 34 -7.52 8.80 -8.00
N GLY A 35 -8.58 8.12 -8.44
CA GLY A 35 -9.40 8.53 -9.58
C GLY A 35 -8.73 8.40 -10.94
N ARG A 36 -9.34 9.00 -11.96
CA ARG A 36 -9.00 8.79 -13.38
C ARG A 36 -7.57 9.22 -13.77
N SER A 37 -6.99 10.18 -13.05
CA SER A 37 -5.58 10.55 -13.18
C SER A 37 -4.90 10.32 -11.85
N HIS A 38 -4.37 9.12 -11.67
CA HIS A 38 -3.82 8.66 -10.39
C HIS A 38 -2.68 9.52 -9.85
N LEU A 39 -1.98 10.23 -10.73
CA LEU A 39 -0.89 11.13 -10.40
C LEU A 39 -1.05 12.42 -11.20
N LYS A 40 -0.83 13.54 -10.52
CA LYS A 40 -0.90 14.89 -11.09
C LYS A 40 0.49 15.49 -11.27
N THR A 41 1.47 15.01 -10.52
CA THR A 41 2.85 15.50 -10.59
C THR A 41 3.65 14.84 -11.71
N ARG A 42 4.78 15.47 -12.06
CA ARG A 42 5.76 14.98 -13.03
C ARG A 42 7.12 14.84 -12.36
N ARG A 43 7.98 13.97 -12.93
CA ARG A 43 9.30 13.54 -12.42
C ARG A 43 9.19 12.59 -11.24
N LEU A 44 10.11 11.63 -11.17
CA LEU A 44 10.04 10.50 -10.23
C LEU A 44 9.96 10.92 -8.76
N GLY A 45 10.71 11.95 -8.35
CA GLY A 45 10.69 12.42 -6.96
C GLY A 45 9.31 12.92 -6.53
N ASN A 46 8.66 13.73 -7.37
CA ASN A 46 7.34 14.27 -7.05
C ASN A 46 6.26 13.19 -7.07
N VAL A 47 6.34 12.29 -8.06
CA VAL A 47 5.43 11.14 -8.19
C VAL A 47 5.55 10.21 -6.98
N ALA A 48 6.77 9.95 -6.51
CA ALA A 48 7.01 9.12 -5.34
C ALA A 48 6.40 9.74 -4.08
N THR A 49 6.54 11.06 -3.91
CA THR A 49 5.92 11.80 -2.81
C THR A 49 4.40 11.73 -2.88
N GLU A 50 3.81 11.98 -4.05
CA GLU A 50 2.34 11.92 -4.25
C GLU A 50 1.79 10.52 -3.96
N ALA A 51 2.42 9.48 -4.49
CA ALA A 51 2.04 8.10 -4.21
C ALA A 51 2.16 7.77 -2.71
N SER A 52 3.22 8.24 -2.04
CA SER A 52 3.43 8.02 -0.62
C SER A 52 2.36 8.68 0.24
N LEU A 53 1.90 9.89 -0.12
CA LEU A 53 0.81 10.58 0.56
C LEU A 53 -0.52 9.81 0.42
N HIS A 54 -0.83 9.30 -0.77
CA HIS A 54 -2.03 8.47 -0.96
C HIS A 54 -1.99 7.18 -0.14
N ILE A 55 -0.84 6.50 -0.10
CA ILE A 55 -0.63 5.31 0.73
C ILE A 55 -0.78 5.65 2.22
N LEU A 56 -0.20 6.76 2.67
CA LEU A 56 -0.30 7.19 4.06
C LEU A 56 -1.75 7.49 4.45
N ALA A 57 -2.49 8.24 3.62
CA ALA A 57 -3.90 8.55 3.86
C ALA A 57 -4.76 7.27 3.94
N TYR A 58 -4.53 6.32 3.03
CA TYR A 58 -5.20 5.02 3.08
C TYR A 58 -4.87 4.27 4.38
N ASN A 59 -3.59 4.21 4.76
CA ASN A 59 -3.15 3.51 5.97
C ASN A 59 -3.75 4.12 7.24
N ILE A 60 -3.81 5.46 7.34
CA ILE A 60 -4.47 6.14 8.46
C ILE A 60 -5.95 5.77 8.51
N LYS A 61 -6.67 5.84 7.38
CA LYS A 61 -8.09 5.46 7.34
C LYS A 61 -8.29 3.99 7.76
N ARG A 62 -7.43 3.09 7.28
CA ARG A 62 -7.48 1.67 7.63
C ARG A 62 -7.19 1.46 9.12
N ALA A 63 -6.21 2.17 9.68
CA ALA A 63 -5.87 2.09 11.09
C ALA A 63 -7.01 2.59 11.98
N ILE A 64 -7.67 3.70 11.61
CA ILE A 64 -8.88 4.18 12.28
C ILE A 64 -9.97 3.11 12.23
N ALA A 65 -10.19 2.45 11.10
CA ALA A 65 -11.21 1.41 10.99
C ALA A 65 -10.90 0.14 11.82
N LEU A 66 -9.64 -0.07 12.23
CA LEU A 66 -9.21 -1.23 13.02
C LEU A 66 -9.09 -0.92 14.52
N LEU A 67 -8.68 0.30 14.88
CA LEU A 67 -8.30 0.70 16.25
C LEU A 67 -9.20 1.79 16.83
N ASP A 68 -10.10 2.36 16.03
CA ASP A 68 -10.78 3.63 16.27
C ASP A 68 -9.82 4.83 16.40
N VAL A 69 -10.37 6.04 16.43
CA VAL A 69 -9.57 7.27 16.55
C VAL A 69 -8.78 7.33 17.86
N PRO A 70 -9.38 7.04 19.05
CA PRO A 70 -8.63 7.09 20.30
C PRO A 70 -7.52 6.04 20.37
N GLY A 71 -7.79 4.81 19.89
CA GLY A 71 -6.80 3.73 19.89
C GLY A 71 -5.61 4.03 18.97
N LEU A 72 -5.87 4.65 17.82
CA LEU A 72 -4.79 5.11 16.94
C LEU A 72 -3.92 6.20 17.61
N ILE A 73 -4.53 7.20 18.24
CA ILE A 73 -3.78 8.27 18.93
C ILE A 73 -2.89 7.68 20.03
N ALA A 74 -3.43 6.76 20.84
CA ALA A 74 -2.67 6.10 21.90
C ALA A 74 -1.48 5.31 21.31
N ALA A 75 -1.68 4.59 20.21
CA ALA A 75 -0.62 3.84 19.53
C ALA A 75 0.48 4.71 18.92
N MET A 76 0.21 5.98 18.60
CA MET A 76 1.21 6.92 18.10
C MET A 76 2.01 7.63 19.20
N GLN A 77 1.53 7.59 20.44
CA GLN A 77 2.15 8.22 21.60
C GLN A 77 3.07 7.27 22.40
N GLY A 78 3.01 5.97 22.11
CA GLY A 78 3.92 4.95 22.66
C GLY A 78 5.10 4.69 21.73
#